data_AF-A0AB36JEU7-F1
#
_entry.id   AF-A0AB36JEU7-F1
#
_cell.length_a   1.000
_cell.length_b   1.000
_cell.length_c   1.000
_cell.angle_alpha   90.00
_cell.angle_beta   90.00
_cell.angle_gamma   90.00
#
_symmetry.space_group_name_H-M   'P 1'
#
loop_
_entity.id
_entity.type
_entity.pdbx_description
1 polymer ?
#
loop_
_entity_poly.entity_id
_entity_poly.type
_entity_poly.pdbx_seq_one_letter_code
_entity_poly.pdbx_strand_id
1 'polypeptide(L)'
;MLFQMSYGPEIESVYEEIRRNPGQDLVSIKQKFQYFETGDITSLIECALSVLQDLQFIFKDKAHYFVLNDQAWRNKEVFSRLSKIFKQDPVSDESLNYIFASLFEQLFVKPDRMFVTNIHYQVNSKFNKTLVGHEKINAWKRMMECWGLGRRLYSGFYALPQQTLMQDIVSGIEKWEGALHPFCENIIHPILPCVTSEGRIFRGVIFCLMALHHENRIQLSYKQDLPYKSYGPQNELNWITIERRTVYDDAMSQ
;
A
#
# COMPACT_ATOMS: atom_id res chain seq x y z
N MET A 1 14.25 -8.61 -5.54
CA MET A 1 13.47 -7.93 -6.61
C MET A 1 11.99 -7.99 -6.27
N LEU A 2 11.22 -6.91 -6.41
CA LEU A 2 9.78 -6.83 -6.03
C LEU A 2 8.80 -7.43 -7.04
N PHE A 3 9.14 -7.44 -8.34
CA PHE A 3 8.32 -8.08 -9.37
C PHE A 3 8.45 -9.60 -9.31
N GLN A 4 7.82 -10.22 -8.33
CA GLN A 4 7.78 -11.67 -8.12
C GLN A 4 6.41 -12.25 -8.38
N MET A 5 6.35 -13.55 -8.67
CA MET A 5 5.10 -14.24 -8.97
C MET A 5 4.32 -14.70 -7.72
N SER A 6 4.88 -14.52 -6.53
CA SER A 6 4.21 -14.74 -5.24
C SER A 6 3.05 -13.76 -5.05
N TYR A 7 1.94 -14.19 -4.44
CA TYR A 7 0.81 -13.32 -4.15
C TYR A 7 0.93 -12.70 -2.75
N GLY A 8 0.05 -11.73 -2.47
CA GLY A 8 0.07 -11.00 -1.19
C GLY A 8 -0.14 -11.89 0.04
N PRO A 9 -1.11 -12.84 0.06
CA PRO A 9 -1.36 -13.66 1.25
C PRO A 9 -0.19 -14.58 1.61
N GLU A 10 0.55 -15.09 0.60
CA GLU A 10 1.72 -15.94 0.83
C GLU A 10 2.87 -15.13 1.42
N ILE A 11 3.07 -13.89 0.95
CA ILE A 11 4.08 -12.98 1.51
C ILE A 11 3.79 -12.71 2.99
N GLU A 12 2.54 -12.38 3.33
CA GLU A 12 2.10 -12.17 4.71
C GLU A 12 2.29 -13.43 5.57
N SER A 13 1.89 -14.59 5.06
CA SER A 13 1.98 -15.86 5.80
C SER A 13 3.43 -16.26 6.07
N VAL A 14 4.31 -16.13 5.08
CA VAL A 14 5.76 -16.39 5.23
C VAL A 14 6.38 -15.43 6.24
N TYR A 15 6.00 -14.15 6.22
CA TYR A 15 6.47 -13.18 7.21
C TYR A 15 6.05 -13.56 8.63
N GLU A 16 4.78 -13.88 8.84
CA GLU A 16 4.26 -14.25 10.16
C GLU A 16 4.89 -15.55 10.68
N GLU A 17 5.22 -16.50 9.81
CA GLU A 17 5.96 -17.71 10.19
C GLU A 17 7.37 -17.38 10.68
N ILE A 18 8.14 -16.57 9.93
CA ILE A 18 9.48 -16.13 10.34
C ILE A 18 9.43 -15.29 11.63
N ARG A 19 8.39 -14.47 11.80
CA ARG A 19 8.19 -13.65 13.00
C ARG A 19 7.99 -14.52 14.24
N ARG A 20 7.17 -15.58 14.12
CA ARG A 20 6.88 -16.52 15.23
C ARG A 20 8.04 -17.47 15.49
N ASN A 21 8.79 -17.83 14.45
CA ASN A 21 9.88 -18.79 14.50
C ASN A 21 11.15 -18.16 13.87
N PRO A 22 11.82 -17.23 14.56
CA PRO A 22 12.99 -16.57 14.01
C PRO A 22 14.16 -17.55 13.86
N GLY A 23 15.01 -17.31 12.86
CA GLY A 23 16.19 -18.14 12.61
C GLY A 23 15.91 -19.41 11.80
N GLN A 24 14.78 -19.49 11.10
CA GLN A 24 14.50 -20.58 10.16
C GLN A 24 15.31 -20.44 8.86
N ASP A 25 15.73 -21.56 8.29
CA ASP A 25 16.33 -21.62 6.95
C ASP A 25 15.26 -21.83 5.85
N LEU A 26 15.69 -21.76 4.58
CA LEU A 26 14.78 -21.92 3.43
C LEU A 26 14.07 -23.27 3.45
N VAL A 27 14.76 -24.34 3.85
CA VAL A 27 14.22 -25.70 3.85
C VAL A 27 13.11 -25.83 4.90
N SER A 28 13.34 -25.30 6.10
CA SER A 28 12.38 -25.30 7.20
C SER A 28 11.12 -24.51 6.85
N ILE A 29 11.29 -23.31 6.28
CA ILE A 29 10.16 -22.49 5.82
C ILE A 29 9.39 -23.24 4.73
N LYS A 30 10.08 -23.81 3.73
CA LYS A 30 9.42 -24.58 2.66
C LYS A 30 8.60 -25.73 3.21
N GLN A 31 9.16 -26.54 4.12
CA GLN A 31 8.48 -27.69 4.72
C GLN A 31 7.20 -27.28 5.46
N LYS A 32 7.16 -26.07 6.02
CA LYS A 32 5.97 -25.54 6.69
C LYS A 32 4.79 -25.29 5.74
N PHE A 33 5.08 -24.80 4.53
CA PHE A 33 4.07 -24.42 3.54
C PHE A 33 3.78 -25.51 2.50
N GLN A 34 4.63 -26.53 2.41
CA GLN A 34 4.46 -27.64 1.48
C GLN A 34 3.42 -28.62 2.02
N TYR A 35 2.23 -28.63 1.41
CA TYR A 35 1.12 -29.48 1.85
C TYR A 35 1.21 -30.92 1.35
N PHE A 36 1.77 -31.14 0.16
CA PHE A 36 1.97 -32.47 -0.42
C PHE A 36 3.44 -32.70 -0.76
N GLU A 37 3.89 -33.96 -0.68
CA GLU A 37 5.23 -34.36 -1.12
C GLU A 37 5.43 -34.16 -2.63
N THR A 38 4.33 -34.17 -3.39
CA THR A 38 4.31 -33.90 -4.82
C THR A 38 4.17 -32.40 -5.10
N GLY A 39 5.07 -31.88 -5.95
CA GLY A 39 5.16 -30.46 -6.28
C GLY A 39 6.30 -29.75 -5.55
N ASP A 40 6.88 -28.75 -6.19
CA ASP A 40 7.96 -27.95 -5.62
C ASP A 40 7.55 -26.48 -5.53
N ILE A 41 7.37 -26.00 -4.30
CA ILE A 41 7.03 -24.60 -4.00
C ILE A 41 8.27 -23.75 -3.71
N THR A 42 9.48 -24.27 -3.89
CA THR A 42 10.73 -23.56 -3.54
C THR A 42 10.77 -22.17 -4.17
N SER A 43 10.44 -22.07 -5.46
CA SER A 43 10.41 -20.78 -6.18
C SER A 43 9.41 -19.77 -5.59
N LEU A 44 8.25 -20.23 -5.10
CA LEU A 44 7.24 -19.38 -4.46
C LEU A 44 7.75 -18.82 -3.13
N ILE A 45 8.39 -19.67 -2.32
CA ILE A 45 8.96 -19.26 -1.03
C ILE A 45 10.14 -18.31 -1.25
N GLU A 46 11.03 -18.61 -2.20
CA GLU A 46 12.13 -17.70 -2.59
C GLU A 46 11.61 -16.35 -3.10
N CYS A 47 10.53 -16.36 -3.89
CA CYS A 47 9.85 -15.14 -4.32
C CYS A 47 9.35 -14.31 -3.12
N ALA A 48 8.64 -14.96 -2.19
CA ALA A 48 8.10 -14.29 -1.00
C ALA A 48 9.22 -13.72 -0.13
N LEU A 49 10.27 -14.51 0.13
CA LEU A 49 11.46 -14.06 0.87
C LEU A 49 12.15 -12.89 0.18
N SER A 50 12.29 -12.92 -1.15
CA SER A 50 12.88 -11.81 -1.89
C SER A 50 12.05 -10.53 -1.76
N VAL A 51 10.71 -10.61 -1.83
CA VAL A 51 9.85 -9.44 -1.60
C VAL A 51 10.01 -8.91 -0.18
N LEU A 52 10.01 -9.79 0.82
CA LEU A 52 10.18 -9.40 2.22
C LEU A 52 11.55 -8.76 2.50
N GLN A 53 12.62 -9.27 1.89
CA GLN A 53 13.96 -8.69 1.99
C GLN A 53 14.05 -7.32 1.29
N ASP A 54 13.52 -7.21 0.07
CA ASP A 54 13.51 -5.96 -0.68
C ASP A 54 12.70 -4.85 0.00
N LEU A 55 11.57 -5.22 0.62
CA LEU A 55 10.79 -4.31 1.47
C LEU A 55 11.44 -4.10 2.84
N GLN A 56 12.52 -4.81 3.18
CA GLN A 56 13.21 -4.76 4.46
C GLN A 56 12.33 -5.19 5.66
N PHE A 57 11.38 -6.12 5.46
CA PHE A 57 10.66 -6.75 6.57
C PHE A 57 11.54 -7.79 7.30
N ILE A 58 12.40 -8.47 6.53
CA ILE A 58 13.31 -9.49 7.04
C ILE A 58 14.74 -9.22 6.59
N PHE A 59 15.69 -9.82 7.28
CA PHE A 59 17.09 -9.93 6.85
C PHE A 59 17.53 -11.38 6.89
N LYS A 60 18.62 -11.68 6.17
CA LYS A 60 19.21 -13.01 6.11
C LYS A 60 20.59 -12.96 6.76
N ASP A 61 20.82 -13.76 7.79
CA ASP A 61 22.14 -14.02 8.35
C ASP A 61 22.56 -15.46 8.02
N LYS A 62 23.61 -15.57 7.21
CA LYS A 62 24.04 -16.84 6.58
C LYS A 62 22.87 -17.52 5.83
N ALA A 63 22.35 -18.61 6.36
CA ALA A 63 21.25 -19.39 5.78
C ALA A 63 19.89 -19.11 6.44
N HIS A 64 19.86 -18.32 7.52
CA HIS A 64 18.68 -18.15 8.38
C HIS A 64 18.05 -16.77 8.21
N TYR A 65 16.73 -16.73 8.30
CA TYR A 65 15.93 -15.51 8.14
C TYR A 65 15.40 -15.01 9.49
N PHE A 66 15.41 -13.70 9.64
CA PHE A 66 14.98 -13.00 10.86
C PHE A 66 14.15 -11.77 10.49
N VAL A 67 13.13 -11.46 11.29
CA VAL A 67 12.39 -10.21 11.15
C VAL A 67 13.23 -9.02 11.61
N LEU A 68 13.12 -7.90 10.91
CA LEU A 68 13.80 -6.66 11.31
C LEU A 68 13.10 -5.99 12.50
N ASN A 69 11.77 -6.07 12.56
CA ASN A 69 10.94 -5.57 13.65
C ASN A 69 9.94 -6.66 14.06
N ASP A 70 9.84 -6.99 15.35
CA ASP A 70 8.81 -7.91 15.83
C ASP A 70 7.45 -7.19 15.94
N GLN A 71 6.80 -7.04 14.80
CA GLN A 71 5.45 -6.48 14.70
C GLN A 71 4.61 -7.36 13.79
N ALA A 72 3.34 -7.53 14.14
CA ALA A 72 2.38 -8.21 13.26
C ALA A 72 2.27 -7.48 11.92
N TRP A 73 1.98 -8.23 10.86
CA TRP A 73 1.81 -7.69 9.52
C TRP A 73 0.73 -6.61 9.46
N ARG A 74 1.04 -5.48 8.82
CA ARG A 74 0.10 -4.38 8.56
C ARG A 74 0.34 -3.84 7.16
N ASN A 75 -0.70 -3.80 6.33
CA ASN A 75 -0.57 -3.37 4.93
C ASN A 75 -0.04 -1.93 4.81
N LYS A 76 -0.31 -1.03 5.76
CA LYS A 76 0.28 0.32 5.73
C LYS A 76 1.81 0.32 5.77
N GLU A 77 2.42 -0.67 6.40
CA GLU A 77 3.88 -0.77 6.51
C GLU A 77 4.50 -1.12 5.15
N VAL A 78 3.81 -1.93 4.34
CA VAL A 78 4.20 -2.20 2.95
C VAL A 78 4.30 -0.91 2.16
N PHE A 79 3.27 -0.07 2.21
CA PHE A 79 3.26 1.20 1.47
C PHE A 79 4.27 2.20 2.02
N SER A 80 4.47 2.24 3.34
CA SER A 80 5.52 3.05 3.97
C SER A 80 6.92 2.66 3.46
N ARG A 81 7.18 1.37 3.26
CA ARG A 81 8.44 0.85 2.71
C ARG A 81 8.57 1.11 1.21
N LEU A 82 7.50 0.94 0.44
CA LEU A 82 7.47 1.31 -0.98
C LEU A 82 7.74 2.80 -1.19
N SER A 83 7.17 3.67 -0.35
CA SER A 83 7.43 5.11 -0.35
C SER A 83 8.90 5.44 -0.08
N LYS A 84 9.56 4.71 0.82
CA LYS A 84 11.01 4.85 1.05
C LYS A 84 11.81 4.44 -0.19
N ILE A 85 11.51 3.30 -0.81
CA ILE A 85 12.17 2.84 -2.04
C ILE A 85 12.03 3.90 -3.14
N PHE A 86 10.82 4.42 -3.34
CA PHE A 86 10.57 5.46 -4.34
C PHE A 86 11.35 6.76 -4.10
N LYS A 87 11.56 7.15 -2.83
CA LYS A 87 12.31 8.36 -2.46
C LYS A 87 13.83 8.18 -2.47
N GLN A 88 14.31 6.96 -2.24
CA GLN A 88 15.74 6.64 -2.15
C GLN A 88 16.36 6.37 -3.51
N ASP A 89 15.62 5.69 -4.40
CA ASP A 89 16.11 5.40 -5.75
C ASP A 89 15.93 6.63 -6.64
N PRO A 90 17.01 7.19 -7.22
CA PRO A 90 16.87 8.30 -8.15
C PRO A 90 16.11 7.84 -9.40
N VAL A 91 15.22 8.71 -9.89
CA VAL A 91 14.41 8.49 -11.10
C VAL A 91 15.26 8.05 -12.30
N SER A 92 16.55 8.45 -12.32
CA SER A 92 17.50 8.14 -13.39
C SER A 92 17.80 6.65 -13.57
N ASP A 93 17.69 5.85 -12.51
CA ASP A 93 18.13 4.46 -12.51
C ASP A 93 17.06 3.50 -13.03
N GLU A 94 15.80 3.92 -13.07
CA GLU A 94 14.64 3.12 -13.50
C GLU A 94 14.72 1.64 -13.05
N SER A 95 15.18 1.42 -11.81
CA SER A 95 15.32 0.08 -11.25
C SER A 95 13.95 -0.61 -11.23
N LEU A 96 13.91 -1.94 -11.34
CA LEU A 96 12.63 -2.67 -11.29
C LEU A 96 11.86 -2.42 -9.98
N ASN A 97 12.58 -2.20 -8.88
CA ASN A 97 11.99 -1.88 -7.57
C ASN A 97 11.44 -0.45 -7.54
N TYR A 98 12.19 0.51 -8.09
CA TYR A 98 11.71 1.88 -8.27
C TYR A 98 10.46 1.93 -9.15
N ILE A 99 10.44 1.22 -10.27
CA ILE A 99 9.26 1.14 -11.14
C ILE A 99 8.09 0.56 -10.36
N PHE A 100 8.27 -0.59 -9.71
CA PHE A 100 7.23 -1.23 -8.90
C PHE A 100 6.62 -0.27 -7.86
N ALA A 101 7.47 0.44 -7.11
CA ALA A 101 7.06 1.36 -6.06
C ALA A 101 6.38 2.63 -6.61
N SER A 102 6.79 3.10 -7.78
CA SER A 102 6.29 4.36 -8.38
C SER A 102 5.03 4.20 -9.25
N LEU A 103 4.67 2.97 -9.67
CA LEU A 103 3.55 2.74 -10.61
C LEU A 103 2.25 3.41 -10.19
N PHE A 104 1.87 3.28 -8.92
CA PHE A 104 0.63 3.85 -8.42
C PHE A 104 0.61 5.37 -8.55
N GLU A 105 1.68 6.02 -8.09
CA GLU A 105 1.79 7.47 -8.15
C GLU A 105 1.80 7.98 -9.59
N GLN A 106 2.59 7.35 -10.44
CA GLN A 106 2.88 7.84 -11.79
C GLN A 106 1.72 7.65 -12.76
N LEU A 107 0.92 6.60 -12.58
CA LEU A 107 -0.18 6.25 -13.50
C LEU A 107 -1.57 6.67 -13.01
N PHE A 108 -1.75 6.79 -11.69
CA PHE A 108 -3.06 7.06 -11.10
C PHE A 108 -3.08 8.39 -10.35
N VAL A 109 -2.17 8.60 -9.40
CA VAL A 109 -2.21 9.78 -8.51
C VAL A 109 -1.86 11.06 -9.26
N LYS A 110 -0.69 11.12 -9.91
CA LYS A 110 -0.23 12.30 -10.66
C LYS A 110 -1.25 12.78 -11.70
N PRO A 111 -1.79 11.91 -12.57
CA PRO A 111 -2.81 12.30 -13.55
C PRO A 111 -4.25 12.28 -13.00
N ASP A 112 -4.45 12.04 -11.69
CA ASP A 112 -5.75 11.90 -11.03
C ASP A 112 -6.71 10.93 -11.75
N ARG A 113 -6.22 9.75 -12.12
CA ARG A 113 -6.98 8.69 -12.79
C ARG A 113 -7.36 7.58 -11.82
N MET A 114 -8.65 7.29 -11.74
CA MET A 114 -9.18 6.19 -10.93
C MET A 114 -9.05 4.82 -11.61
N PHE A 115 -8.95 4.77 -12.95
CA PHE A 115 -8.93 3.52 -13.70
C PHE A 115 -7.95 3.59 -14.87
N VAL A 116 -7.15 2.53 -15.05
CA VAL A 116 -6.24 2.36 -16.19
C VAL A 116 -6.36 0.92 -16.69
N THR A 117 -6.66 0.75 -17.98
CA THR A 117 -6.80 -0.57 -18.63
C THR A 117 -5.45 -1.19 -19.00
N ASN A 118 -4.71 -0.56 -19.91
CA ASN A 118 -3.47 -1.11 -20.44
C ASN A 118 -2.25 -0.61 -19.65
N ILE A 119 -2.13 -1.04 -18.39
CA ILE A 119 -1.03 -0.64 -17.51
C ILE A 119 0.32 -0.99 -18.13
N HIS A 120 0.45 -2.18 -18.72
CA HIS A 120 1.70 -2.61 -19.36
C HIS A 120 2.21 -1.61 -20.41
N TYR A 121 1.32 -1.17 -21.31
CA TYR A 121 1.68 -0.16 -22.30
C TYR A 121 2.04 1.19 -21.65
N GLN A 122 1.25 1.63 -20.67
CA GLN A 122 1.48 2.90 -19.97
C GLN A 122 2.79 2.91 -19.16
N VAL A 123 3.19 1.76 -18.62
CA VAL A 123 4.47 1.60 -17.92
C VAL A 123 5.62 1.72 -18.90
N ASN A 124 5.61 0.92 -19.96
CA ASN A 124 6.72 0.89 -20.93
C ASN A 124 6.80 2.16 -21.80
N SER A 125 5.73 2.95 -21.89
CA SER A 125 5.80 4.28 -22.51
C SER A 125 6.41 5.35 -21.60
N LYS A 126 6.36 5.13 -20.27
CA LYS A 126 6.81 6.09 -19.25
C LYS A 126 8.22 5.79 -18.73
N PHE A 127 8.60 4.53 -18.68
CA PHE A 127 9.92 4.04 -18.26
C PHE A 127 10.56 3.35 -19.47
N ASN A 128 11.50 4.05 -20.13
CA ASN A 128 12.04 3.61 -21.42
C ASN A 128 13.38 2.87 -21.28
N LYS A 129 14.03 2.92 -20.12
CA LYS A 129 15.31 2.24 -19.87
C LYS A 129 15.10 0.80 -19.41
N THR A 130 13.98 0.52 -18.74
CA THR A 130 13.66 -0.80 -18.19
C THR A 130 12.31 -1.30 -18.69
N LEU A 131 12.33 -2.35 -19.51
CA LEU A 131 11.12 -2.99 -19.99
C LEU A 131 10.50 -3.89 -18.91
N VAL A 132 9.19 -3.70 -18.67
CA VAL A 132 8.41 -4.50 -17.73
C VAL A 132 7.42 -5.36 -18.51
N GLY A 133 7.57 -6.68 -18.40
CA GLY A 133 6.69 -7.64 -19.07
C GLY A 133 5.27 -7.73 -18.46
N HIS A 134 4.33 -8.29 -19.22
CA HIS A 134 2.93 -8.44 -18.81
C HIS A 134 2.74 -9.21 -17.48
N GLU A 135 3.53 -10.27 -17.27
CA GLU A 135 3.45 -11.10 -16.06
C GLU A 135 3.78 -10.28 -14.81
N LYS A 136 4.81 -9.45 -14.88
CA LYS A 136 5.22 -8.53 -13.81
C LYS A 136 4.13 -7.53 -13.45
N ILE A 137 3.46 -6.96 -14.46
CA ILE A 137 2.32 -6.05 -14.25
C ILE A 137 1.12 -6.79 -13.63
N ASN A 138 0.86 -8.02 -14.07
CA ASN A 138 -0.20 -8.83 -13.48
C ASN A 138 0.10 -9.22 -12.02
N ALA A 139 1.35 -9.54 -11.70
CA ALA A 139 1.80 -9.79 -10.34
C ALA A 139 1.63 -8.54 -9.46
N TRP A 140 2.09 -7.38 -9.95
CA TRP A 140 1.88 -6.09 -9.27
C TRP A 140 0.40 -5.84 -8.97
N LYS A 141 -0.49 -6.00 -9.97
CA LYS A 141 -1.94 -5.83 -9.78
C LYS A 141 -2.51 -6.72 -8.67
N ARG A 142 -2.04 -7.97 -8.56
CA ARG A 142 -2.48 -8.93 -7.53
C ARG A 142 -1.98 -8.54 -6.14
N MET A 143 -0.70 -8.16 -6.02
CA MET A 143 -0.13 -7.68 -4.77
C MET A 143 -0.84 -6.41 -4.29
N MET A 144 -1.03 -5.45 -5.18
CA MET A 144 -1.73 -4.19 -4.86
C MET A 144 -3.19 -4.40 -4.46
N GLU A 145 -3.91 -5.31 -5.12
CA GLU A 145 -5.27 -5.69 -4.70
C GLU A 145 -5.29 -6.33 -3.31
N CYS A 146 -4.35 -7.25 -3.04
CA CYS A 146 -4.25 -7.92 -1.74
C CYS A 146 -3.92 -6.94 -0.60
N TRP A 147 -2.99 -6.01 -0.84
CA TRP A 147 -2.62 -5.00 0.16
C TRP A 147 -3.65 -3.88 0.29
N GLY A 148 -4.74 -3.93 -0.49
CA GLY A 148 -5.85 -3.02 -0.38
C GLY A 148 -5.64 -1.68 -1.08
N LEU A 149 -4.78 -1.59 -2.09
CA LEU A 149 -4.59 -0.35 -2.86
C LEU A 149 -5.69 -0.10 -3.89
N GLY A 150 -6.37 -1.15 -4.32
CA GLY A 150 -7.34 -1.08 -5.41
C GLY A 150 -7.94 -2.44 -5.74
N ARG A 151 -8.53 -2.52 -6.93
CA ARG A 151 -9.15 -3.75 -7.45
C ARG A 151 -8.76 -4.01 -8.89
N ARG A 152 -8.60 -5.28 -9.24
CA ARG A 152 -8.45 -5.70 -10.64
C ARG A 152 -9.82 -5.72 -11.30
N LEU A 153 -9.94 -5.10 -12.47
CA LEU A 153 -11.18 -5.10 -13.25
C LEU A 153 -10.84 -5.27 -14.73
N TYR A 154 -11.30 -6.38 -15.31
CA TYR A 154 -10.94 -6.81 -16.67
C TYR A 154 -9.42 -6.79 -16.90
N SER A 155 -8.95 -6.11 -17.94
CA SER A 155 -7.52 -5.92 -18.23
C SER A 155 -6.84 -4.88 -17.33
N GLY A 156 -7.62 -4.03 -16.65
CA GLY A 156 -7.16 -2.86 -15.92
C GLY A 156 -7.05 -3.00 -14.40
N PHE A 157 -6.86 -1.85 -13.77
CA PHE A 157 -6.81 -1.68 -12.32
C PHE A 157 -7.57 -0.41 -11.92
N TYR A 158 -8.40 -0.54 -10.89
CA TYR A 158 -9.15 0.54 -10.28
C TYR A 158 -8.47 0.97 -8.99
N ALA A 159 -7.91 2.18 -9.00
CA ALA A 159 -7.14 2.79 -7.92
C ALA A 159 -8.06 3.42 -6.87
N LEU A 160 -8.78 2.56 -6.13
CA LEU A 160 -9.58 2.95 -4.97
C LEU A 160 -9.06 2.17 -3.76
N PRO A 161 -8.26 2.81 -2.88
CA PRO A 161 -7.80 2.17 -1.67
C PRO A 161 -8.96 1.57 -0.87
N GLN A 162 -8.75 0.38 -0.34
CA GLN A 162 -9.73 -0.29 0.49
C GLN A 162 -9.83 0.43 1.83
N GLN A 163 -11.03 0.41 2.38
CA GLN A 163 -11.33 1.06 3.65
C GLN A 163 -10.46 0.54 4.80
N THR A 164 -10.18 -0.76 4.84
CA THR A 164 -9.32 -1.39 5.84
C THR A 164 -7.90 -0.81 5.82
N LEU A 165 -7.32 -0.56 4.64
CA LEU A 165 -6.00 0.08 4.52
C LEU A 165 -6.04 1.53 5.04
N MET A 166 -7.09 2.27 4.69
CA MET A 166 -7.22 3.67 5.14
C MET A 166 -7.47 3.77 6.64
N GLN A 167 -8.26 2.86 7.22
CA GLN A 167 -8.40 2.71 8.67
C GLN A 167 -7.05 2.41 9.31
N ASP A 168 -6.25 1.51 8.74
CA ASP A 168 -4.94 1.16 9.25
C ASP A 168 -4.00 2.38 9.29
N ILE A 169 -3.98 3.19 8.22
CA ILE A 169 -3.25 4.46 8.13
C ILE A 169 -3.71 5.45 9.22
N VAL A 170 -5.03 5.62 9.39
CA VAL A 170 -5.60 6.61 10.32
C VAL A 170 -5.50 6.16 11.79
N SER A 171 -5.52 4.85 12.07
CA SER A 171 -5.59 4.27 13.42
C SER A 171 -4.41 4.63 14.34
N GLY A 172 -3.29 5.12 13.79
CA GLY A 172 -2.11 5.54 14.56
C GLY A 172 -2.13 7.00 15.00
N ILE A 173 -3.17 7.76 14.64
CA ILE A 173 -3.24 9.21 14.84
C ILE A 173 -4.02 9.47 16.12
N GLU A 174 -3.38 10.07 17.13
CA GLU A 174 -4.02 10.30 18.43
C GLU A 174 -5.13 11.34 18.35
N LYS A 175 -4.84 12.52 17.81
CA LYS A 175 -5.84 13.57 17.58
C LYS A 175 -5.39 14.42 16.40
N TRP A 176 -6.33 14.72 15.52
CA TRP A 176 -6.10 15.69 14.45
C TRP A 176 -7.35 16.54 14.29
N GLU A 177 -7.17 17.86 14.21
CA GLU A 177 -8.22 18.76 13.77
C GLU A 177 -7.58 19.80 12.86
N GLY A 178 -8.06 19.92 11.63
CA GLY A 178 -7.46 20.83 10.69
C GLY A 178 -8.01 20.73 9.28
N ALA A 179 -7.38 21.48 8.38
CA ALA A 179 -7.70 21.42 6.97
C ALA A 179 -7.41 20.02 6.39
N LEU A 180 -8.27 19.59 5.48
CA LEU A 180 -8.19 18.26 4.86
C LEU A 180 -6.93 18.12 3.98
N HIS A 181 -6.49 19.20 3.33
CA HIS A 181 -5.33 19.15 2.45
C HIS A 181 -4.01 18.86 3.21
N PRO A 182 -3.64 19.64 4.25
CA PRO A 182 -2.46 19.32 5.07
C PRO A 182 -2.53 17.95 5.74
N PHE A 183 -3.73 17.46 6.08
CA PHE A 183 -3.88 16.11 6.60
C PHE A 183 -3.44 15.07 5.56
N CYS A 184 -3.98 15.14 4.35
CA CYS A 184 -3.60 14.23 3.28
C CYS A 184 -2.11 14.34 2.94
N GLU A 185 -1.57 15.55 2.88
CA GLU A 185 -0.17 15.79 2.54
C GLU A 185 0.83 15.31 3.61
N ASN A 186 0.55 15.54 4.89
CA ASN A 186 1.51 15.26 5.96
C ASN A 186 1.33 13.87 6.59
N ILE A 187 0.13 13.28 6.49
CA ILE A 187 -0.19 12.02 7.15
C ILE A 187 -0.33 10.89 6.14
N ILE A 188 -1.15 11.08 5.09
CA ILE A 188 -1.45 10.00 4.13
C ILE A 188 -0.33 9.89 3.10
N HIS A 189 0.04 10.99 2.46
CA HIS A 189 1.01 11.03 1.35
C HIS A 189 2.35 10.35 1.67
N PRO A 190 2.94 10.47 2.89
CA PRO A 190 4.19 9.79 3.21
C PRO A 190 4.09 8.27 3.17
N ILE A 191 2.90 7.70 3.40
CA ILE A 191 2.63 6.26 3.37
C ILE A 191 2.11 5.86 1.99
N LEU A 192 1.07 6.54 1.53
CA LEU A 192 0.34 6.26 0.31
C LEU A 192 0.28 7.54 -0.54
N PRO A 193 0.93 7.59 -1.72
CA PRO A 193 0.94 8.79 -2.56
C PRO A 193 -0.49 9.25 -2.87
N CYS A 194 -0.78 10.51 -2.56
CA CYS A 194 -2.13 11.07 -2.72
C CYS A 194 -2.17 12.51 -3.24
N VAL A 195 -1.03 13.10 -3.62
CA VAL A 195 -0.96 14.47 -4.15
C VAL A 195 -0.74 14.41 -5.66
N THR A 196 -1.64 15.02 -6.42
CA THR A 196 -1.62 15.03 -7.88
C THR A 196 -0.59 16.03 -8.41
N SER A 197 -0.29 15.99 -9.72
CA SER A 197 0.62 16.97 -10.35
C SER A 197 0.13 18.43 -10.25
N GLU A 198 -1.17 18.64 -10.04
CA GLU A 198 -1.78 19.97 -9.85
C GLU A 198 -1.80 20.42 -8.37
N GLY A 199 -1.19 19.66 -7.47
CA GLY A 199 -1.27 19.91 -6.03
C GLY A 199 -2.71 19.76 -5.50
N ARG A 200 -3.50 18.85 -6.08
CA ARG A 200 -4.80 18.43 -5.51
C ARG A 200 -4.62 17.10 -4.78
N ILE A 201 -5.63 16.70 -4.01
CA ILE A 201 -5.67 15.37 -3.42
C ILE A 201 -6.33 14.42 -4.43
N PHE A 202 -5.72 13.25 -4.61
CA PHE A 202 -6.20 12.19 -5.49
C PHE A 202 -7.62 11.76 -5.08
N ARG A 203 -8.52 11.68 -6.07
CA ARG A 203 -9.94 11.38 -5.83
C ARG A 203 -10.16 10.06 -5.11
N GLY A 204 -9.32 9.05 -5.35
CA GLY A 204 -9.43 7.76 -4.68
C GLY A 204 -9.32 7.88 -3.17
N VAL A 205 -8.36 8.68 -2.67
CA VAL A 205 -8.21 8.90 -1.22
C VAL A 205 -9.39 9.68 -0.65
N ILE A 206 -9.90 10.68 -1.37
CA ILE A 206 -11.08 11.44 -0.92
C ILE A 206 -12.30 10.53 -0.74
N PHE A 207 -12.57 9.65 -1.71
CA PHE A 207 -13.69 8.70 -1.59
C PHE A 207 -13.52 7.74 -0.41
N CYS A 208 -12.30 7.30 -0.11
CA CYS A 208 -12.06 6.47 1.06
C CYS A 208 -12.28 7.23 2.37
N LEU A 209 -11.85 8.50 2.45
CA LEU A 209 -12.10 9.33 3.63
C LEU A 209 -13.61 9.57 3.83
N MET A 210 -14.36 9.78 2.75
CA MET A 210 -15.82 9.83 2.81
C MET A 210 -16.42 8.54 3.37
N ALA A 211 -15.92 7.37 2.96
CA ALA A 211 -16.36 6.09 3.52
C ALA A 211 -16.05 5.97 5.03
N LEU A 212 -14.86 6.40 5.47
CA LEU A 212 -14.52 6.46 6.91
C LEU A 212 -15.42 7.41 7.68
N HIS A 213 -15.83 8.51 7.05
CA HIS A 213 -16.77 9.46 7.65
C HIS A 213 -18.16 8.84 7.85
N HIS A 214 -18.66 8.11 6.86
CA HIS A 214 -19.94 7.40 6.96
C HIS A 214 -19.94 6.32 8.07
N GLU A 215 -18.79 5.72 8.38
CA GLU A 215 -18.63 4.80 9.52
C GLU A 215 -18.37 5.49 10.86
N ASN A 216 -18.44 6.83 10.90
CA ASN A 216 -18.16 7.65 12.09
C ASN A 216 -16.72 7.45 12.63
N ARG A 217 -15.78 6.98 11.81
CA ARG A 217 -14.36 6.82 12.21
C ARG A 217 -13.61 8.14 12.18
N ILE A 218 -14.03 9.05 11.31
CA ILE A 218 -13.55 10.42 11.20
C ILE A 218 -14.74 11.35 10.98
N GLN A 219 -14.56 12.64 11.24
CA GLN A 219 -15.53 13.65 10.86
C GLN A 219 -14.97 14.48 9.72
N LEU A 220 -15.72 14.58 8.63
CA LEU A 220 -15.44 15.49 7.53
C LEU A 220 -16.49 16.59 7.54
N SER A 221 -16.06 17.83 7.34
CA SER A 221 -16.97 18.97 7.33
C SER A 221 -16.48 20.09 6.42
N TYR A 222 -17.36 21.09 6.26
CA TYR A 222 -17.04 22.35 5.63
C TYR A 222 -16.79 23.42 6.71
N LYS A 223 -15.72 24.19 6.59
CA LYS A 223 -15.50 25.44 7.32
C LYS A 223 -15.32 26.59 6.31
N GLN A 224 -16.14 27.63 6.46
CA GLN A 224 -16.06 28.85 5.63
C GLN A 224 -14.77 29.63 5.91
N ASP A 225 -14.41 30.51 4.97
CA ASP A 225 -13.30 31.48 5.10
C ASP A 225 -11.89 30.89 5.28
N LEU A 226 -11.68 29.64 4.88
CA LEU A 226 -10.37 29.02 4.85
C LEU A 226 -9.70 29.17 3.46
N PRO A 227 -8.38 29.41 3.39
CA PRO A 227 -7.65 29.48 2.12
C PRO A 227 -7.46 28.11 1.44
N TYR A 228 -8.10 27.06 1.96
CA TYR A 228 -7.93 25.69 1.51
C TYR A 228 -9.01 25.27 0.50
N LYS A 229 -8.57 24.51 -0.52
CA LYS A 229 -9.48 23.92 -1.51
C LYS A 229 -10.46 22.96 -0.84
N SER A 230 -11.69 22.95 -1.33
CA SER A 230 -12.68 21.93 -0.97
C SER A 230 -12.59 20.71 -1.90
N TYR A 231 -13.04 19.57 -1.38
CA TYR A 231 -13.00 18.26 -2.01
C TYR A 231 -14.36 17.56 -1.97
N GLY A 232 -14.46 16.42 -2.65
CA GLY A 232 -15.66 15.60 -2.76
C GLY A 232 -16.53 15.96 -3.98
N PRO A 233 -17.57 15.17 -4.26
CA PRO A 233 -18.43 15.37 -5.43
C PRO A 233 -19.08 16.75 -5.53
N GLN A 234 -19.36 17.37 -4.37
CA GLN A 234 -20.03 18.66 -4.25
C GLN A 234 -19.08 19.79 -3.79
N ASN A 235 -17.78 19.52 -3.62
CA ASN A 235 -16.80 20.47 -3.07
C ASN A 235 -17.17 21.02 -1.67
N GLU A 236 -17.67 20.15 -0.81
CA GLU A 236 -18.14 20.52 0.54
C GLU A 236 -17.18 20.07 1.65
N LEU A 237 -16.05 19.46 1.31
CA LEU A 237 -15.13 18.88 2.29
C LEU A 237 -13.81 19.64 2.30
N ASN A 238 -13.56 20.45 3.34
CA ASN A 238 -12.26 21.12 3.50
C ASN A 238 -11.67 20.97 4.91
N TRP A 239 -12.39 20.32 5.83
CA TRP A 239 -11.98 20.10 7.21
C TRP A 239 -12.10 18.64 7.62
N ILE A 240 -11.19 18.19 8.48
CA ILE A 240 -11.18 16.85 9.06
C ILE A 240 -10.91 16.91 10.57
N THR A 241 -11.70 16.14 11.32
CA THR A 241 -11.51 15.89 12.75
C THR A 241 -11.36 14.39 12.98
N ILE A 242 -10.35 14.02 13.74
CA ILE A 242 -10.08 12.66 14.21
C ILE A 242 -9.99 12.72 15.72
N GLU A 243 -10.94 12.07 16.38
CA GLU A 243 -10.98 11.94 17.83
C GLU A 243 -10.61 10.51 18.21
N ARG A 244 -9.76 10.37 19.23
CA ARG A 244 -9.47 9.06 19.82
C ARG A 244 -10.75 8.56 20.48
N ARG A 245 -11.44 7.62 19.85
CA ARG A 245 -12.48 6.84 20.55
C ARG A 245 -11.79 6.06 21.65
N THR A 246 -12.01 6.46 22.89
CA THR A 246 -11.71 5.64 24.05
C THR A 246 -12.63 4.43 24.01
N VAL A 247 -12.08 3.24 24.29
CA VAL A 247 -12.76 1.93 24.29
C VAL A 247 -14.04 1.88 25.16
N TYR A 248 -14.29 2.91 25.96
CA TYR A 248 -15.48 3.06 26.79
C TYR A 248 -16.78 3.39 26.03
N ASP A 249 -16.73 3.95 24.82
CA ASP A 249 -17.95 4.39 24.12
C ASP A 249 -18.73 3.25 23.42
N ASP A 250 -18.05 2.16 23.07
CA ASP A 250 -18.71 0.98 22.49
C ASP A 250 -19.41 0.11 23.56
N ALA A 251 -19.09 0.29 24.85
CA ALA A 251 -19.73 -0.42 25.96
C ALA A 251 -21.03 0.23 26.45
N MET A 252 -21.32 1.46 25.99
CA MET A 252 -22.52 2.23 26.38
C MET A 252 -23.54 2.35 25.23
N SER A 253 -23.26 1.71 24.09
CA SER A 253 -24.11 1.77 22.88
C SER A 253 -24.81 0.44 22.55
N GLN A 254 -24.89 -0.50 23.50
CA GLN A 254 -25.71 -1.73 23.40
C GLN A 254 -26.91 -1.69 24.34
#